data_AF-A0A645E8T6-F1
#
_entry.id   AF-A0A645E8T6-F1
#
_cell.length_a   1.000
_cell.length_b   1.000
_cell.length_c   1.000
_cell.angle_alpha   90.00
_cell.angle_beta   90.00
_cell.angle_gamma   90.00
#
_symmetry.space_group_name_H-M   'P 1'
#
loop_
_entity.id
_entity.type
_entity.pdbx_description
1 polymer ?
#
loop_
_entity_poly.entity_id
_entity_poly.type
_entity_poly.pdbx_seq_one_letter_code
_entity_poly.pdbx_strand_id
1 'polypeptide(L)'
;MYDECYSKAVEVQKETGATFVHPFNDDEVIAGQGTISLEILEELPDTDIIVVPIGGGGLISGMAVAAKAINPDIKVIGVQAEIIASSKISLIKNEIVTLPGVKSLADGISVKTPGDNTFKYMRKYVDEIVTVTEDEIAYGIFSLMERNKLVAEGAGAVCIAALLAGKIEVEGKKVVALVSGGNIDIAMVSKIIDRELVMLKRRISISVELQDKVGQLSSIITDIVALGGNVYKARQDRNWSSKGLEYTNVIFEIETQSKDHAKNIINNLEDKGYNLQIVEK
;
A
#
# COMPACT_ATOMS: atom_id res chain seq x y z
N MET A 1 17.45 11.22 13.45
CA MET A 1 18.24 10.79 12.27
C MET A 1 18.07 11.73 11.07
N TYR A 2 16.96 11.76 10.31
CA TYR A 2 16.86 12.64 9.12
C TYR A 2 17.09 14.12 9.43
N ASP A 3 16.38 14.69 10.41
CA ASP A 3 16.47 16.13 10.75
C ASP A 3 17.89 16.53 11.20
N GLU A 4 18.62 15.61 11.85
CA GLU A 4 20.01 15.80 12.26
C GLU A 4 20.96 15.74 11.06
N CYS A 5 20.76 14.79 10.13
CA CYS A 5 21.52 14.69 8.89
C CYS A 5 21.31 15.93 8.00
N TYR A 6 20.08 16.40 7.87
CA TYR A 6 19.76 17.64 7.16
C TYR A 6 20.47 18.84 7.79
N SER A 7 20.37 18.99 9.12
CA SER A 7 21.03 20.07 9.85
C SER A 7 22.55 20.05 9.66
N LYS A 8 23.17 18.86 9.70
CA LYS A 8 24.61 18.72 9.45
C LYS A 8 24.99 19.02 8.01
N ALA A 9 24.16 18.63 7.03
CA ALA A 9 24.41 18.96 5.64
C ALA A 9 24.33 20.48 5.37
N VAL A 10 23.40 21.19 6.02
CA VAL A 10 23.32 22.66 5.97
C VAL A 10 24.52 23.32 6.66
N GLU A 11 25.04 22.74 7.74
CA GLU A 11 26.28 23.20 8.39
C GLU A 11 27.49 23.04 7.45
N VAL A 12 27.67 21.86 6.87
CA VAL A 12 28.76 21.59 5.90
C VAL A 12 28.67 22.50 4.68
N GLN A 13 27.47 22.80 4.20
CA GLN A 13 27.23 23.77 3.13
C GLN A 13 27.82 25.14 3.49
N LYS A 14 27.55 25.64 4.70
CA LYS A 14 28.05 26.93 5.19
C LYS A 14 29.57 26.93 5.37
N GLU A 15 30.14 25.82 5.85
CA GLU A 15 31.58 25.70 6.10
C GLU A 15 32.40 25.60 4.82
N THR A 16 31.90 24.86 3.83
CA THR A 16 32.66 24.51 2.61
C THR A 16 32.33 25.38 1.40
N GLY A 17 31.18 26.06 1.42
CA GLY A 17 30.64 26.75 0.23
C GLY A 17 30.06 25.79 -0.81
N ALA A 18 29.84 24.51 -0.48
CA ALA A 18 29.19 23.55 -1.37
C ALA A 18 27.76 23.98 -1.72
N THR A 19 27.27 23.57 -2.89
CA THR A 19 25.86 23.78 -3.27
C THR A 19 25.00 22.71 -2.63
N PHE A 20 23.96 23.12 -1.90
CA PHE A 20 23.00 22.18 -1.32
C PHE A 20 21.88 21.90 -2.31
N VAL A 21 21.78 20.64 -2.76
CA VAL A 21 20.72 20.21 -3.67
C VAL A 21 19.55 19.70 -2.84
N HIS A 22 18.48 20.50 -2.74
CA HIS A 22 17.32 20.12 -1.95
C HIS A 22 16.54 18.99 -2.66
N PRO A 23 16.06 17.95 -1.95
CA PRO A 23 15.34 16.83 -2.58
C PRO A 23 14.00 17.18 -3.25
N PHE A 24 13.48 18.41 -3.10
CA PHE A 24 12.14 18.77 -3.62
C PHE A 24 11.81 20.27 -3.60
N ASN A 25 12.36 21.06 -2.67
CA ASN A 25 11.95 22.44 -2.43
C ASN A 25 12.84 23.46 -3.18
N ASP A 26 13.13 23.16 -4.44
CA ASP A 26 13.99 23.95 -5.31
C ASP A 26 13.33 24.04 -6.69
N ASP A 27 13.33 25.23 -7.31
CA ASP A 27 12.61 25.46 -8.56
C ASP A 27 13.17 24.65 -9.73
N GLU A 28 14.49 24.40 -9.80
CA GLU A 28 15.09 23.56 -10.84
C GLU A 28 14.74 22.09 -10.62
N VAL A 29 14.76 21.62 -9.38
CA VAL A 29 14.31 20.27 -9.03
C VAL A 29 12.85 20.07 -9.40
N ILE A 30 11.97 21.03 -9.06
CA ILE A 30 10.55 21.04 -9.40
C ILE A 30 10.36 21.02 -10.92
N ALA A 31 11.03 21.89 -11.65
CA ALA A 31 10.95 21.93 -13.11
C ALA A 31 11.38 20.60 -13.75
N GLY A 32 12.46 20.00 -13.23
CA GLY A 32 12.93 18.68 -13.65
C GLY A 32 11.88 17.60 -13.46
N GLN A 33 11.13 17.60 -12.35
CA GLN A 33 10.06 16.61 -12.14
C GLN A 33 8.88 16.80 -13.11
N GLY A 34 8.69 18.02 -13.64
CA GLY A 34 7.65 18.33 -14.62
C GLY A 34 7.83 17.63 -15.96
N THR A 35 9.04 17.17 -16.31
CA THR A 35 9.28 16.46 -17.58
C THR A 35 8.44 15.19 -17.69
N ILE A 36 8.12 14.53 -16.57
CA ILE A 36 7.27 13.34 -16.54
C ILE A 36 5.88 13.65 -17.14
N SER A 37 5.31 14.83 -16.86
CA SER A 37 4.03 15.21 -17.46
C SER A 37 4.15 15.56 -18.94
N LEU A 38 5.32 16.06 -19.39
CA LEU A 38 5.57 16.26 -20.82
C LEU A 38 5.59 14.91 -21.55
N GLU A 39 6.29 13.92 -21.00
CA GLU A 39 6.34 12.55 -21.54
C GLU A 39 4.96 11.89 -21.56
N ILE A 40 4.20 11.99 -20.45
CA ILE A 40 2.82 11.47 -20.39
C ILE A 40 1.95 12.08 -21.48
N LEU A 41 2.03 13.39 -21.72
CA LEU A 41 1.17 14.07 -22.68
C LEU A 41 1.66 13.95 -24.13
N GLU A 42 2.92 13.58 -24.34
CA GLU A 42 3.42 13.15 -25.64
C GLU A 42 2.87 11.76 -26.02
N GLU A 43 2.86 10.81 -25.07
CA GLU A 43 2.38 9.44 -25.32
C GLU A 43 0.85 9.30 -25.24
N LEU A 44 0.20 10.06 -24.35
CA LEU A 44 -1.25 10.05 -24.11
C LEU A 44 -1.81 11.49 -24.05
N PRO A 45 -1.96 12.17 -25.20
CA PRO A 45 -2.35 13.58 -25.25
C PRO A 45 -3.75 13.90 -24.71
N ASP A 46 -4.63 12.89 -24.67
CA ASP A 46 -6.01 13.03 -24.19
C ASP A 46 -6.20 12.47 -22.77
N THR A 47 -5.15 12.56 -21.94
CA THR A 47 -5.21 12.26 -20.50
C THR A 47 -6.18 13.21 -19.79
N ASP A 48 -7.10 12.67 -18.99
CA ASP A 48 -8.05 13.45 -18.19
C ASP A 48 -7.54 13.69 -16.75
N ILE A 49 -6.87 12.69 -16.17
CA ILE A 49 -6.40 12.71 -14.78
C ILE A 49 -4.97 12.17 -14.68
N ILE A 50 -4.12 12.89 -13.95
CA ILE A 50 -2.80 12.44 -13.53
C ILE A 50 -2.78 12.32 -12.00
N VAL A 51 -2.52 11.11 -11.50
CA VAL A 51 -2.45 10.79 -10.06
C VAL A 51 -1.00 10.68 -9.64
N VAL A 52 -0.58 11.48 -8.65
CA VAL A 52 0.83 11.68 -8.29
C VAL A 52 1.02 11.52 -6.77
N PRO A 53 2.06 10.80 -6.30
CA PRO A 53 2.34 10.70 -4.88
C PRO A 53 2.92 12.01 -4.35
N ILE A 54 2.61 12.36 -3.09
CA ILE A 54 3.07 13.59 -2.45
C ILE A 54 3.86 13.28 -1.18
N GLY A 55 5.19 13.41 -1.29
CA GLY A 55 6.08 13.60 -0.15
C GLY A 55 6.20 15.09 0.19
N GLY A 56 7.39 15.66 -0.09
CA GLY A 56 7.65 17.09 0.11
C GLY A 56 6.98 18.01 -0.90
N GLY A 57 6.36 17.46 -1.97
CA GLY A 57 5.57 18.21 -2.95
C GLY A 57 6.29 18.55 -4.27
N GLY A 58 7.60 18.30 -4.40
CA GLY A 58 8.37 18.68 -5.59
C GLY A 58 7.87 18.00 -6.88
N LEU A 59 7.66 16.69 -6.82
CA LEU A 59 7.17 15.88 -7.94
C LEU A 59 5.82 16.36 -8.47
N ILE A 60 4.80 16.41 -7.61
CA ILE A 60 3.47 16.86 -8.02
C ILE A 60 3.47 18.33 -8.45
N SER A 61 4.28 19.19 -7.84
CA SER A 61 4.35 20.60 -8.21
C SER A 61 4.85 20.75 -9.65
N GLY A 62 5.93 20.06 -10.00
CA GLY A 62 6.50 20.09 -11.35
C GLY A 62 5.53 19.54 -12.39
N MET A 63 4.99 18.35 -12.11
CA MET A 63 4.02 17.69 -12.97
C MET A 63 2.76 18.53 -13.17
N ALA A 64 2.23 19.13 -12.10
CA ALA A 64 1.03 19.95 -12.18
C ALA A 64 1.24 21.22 -13.02
N VAL A 65 2.38 21.90 -12.84
CA VAL A 65 2.74 23.08 -13.65
C VAL A 65 2.82 22.71 -15.13
N ALA A 66 3.53 21.63 -15.47
CA ALA A 66 3.72 21.20 -16.86
C ALA A 66 2.40 20.76 -17.51
N ALA A 67 1.62 19.90 -16.84
CA ALA A 67 0.35 19.41 -17.36
C ALA A 67 -0.63 20.57 -17.60
N LYS A 68 -0.82 21.45 -16.61
CA LYS A 68 -1.76 22.58 -16.72
C LYS A 68 -1.33 23.65 -17.73
N ALA A 69 -0.03 23.77 -18.01
CA ALA A 69 0.47 24.67 -19.05
C ALA A 69 0.15 24.18 -20.46
N ILE A 70 0.08 22.86 -20.67
CA ILE A 70 -0.29 22.25 -21.95
C ILE A 70 -1.81 22.19 -22.10
N ASN A 71 -2.49 21.66 -21.09
CA ASN A 71 -3.94 21.56 -21.06
C ASN A 71 -4.46 21.83 -19.63
N PRO A 72 -5.10 22.99 -19.39
CA PRO A 72 -5.57 23.38 -18.05
C PRO A 72 -6.71 22.50 -17.51
N ASP A 73 -7.39 21.74 -18.38
CA ASP A 73 -8.53 20.90 -18.01
C ASP A 73 -8.11 19.55 -17.40
N ILE A 74 -6.85 19.13 -17.58
CA ILE A 74 -6.31 17.91 -16.95
C ILE A 74 -6.37 18.05 -15.44
N LYS A 75 -6.97 17.08 -14.73
CA LYS A 75 -6.95 17.07 -13.27
C LYS A 75 -5.67 16.44 -12.74
N VAL A 76 -5.00 17.12 -11.82
CA VAL A 76 -3.81 16.62 -11.14
C VAL A 76 -4.17 16.35 -9.70
N ILE A 77 -4.18 15.07 -9.33
CA ILE A 77 -4.64 14.59 -8.02
C ILE A 77 -3.47 14.02 -7.24
N GLY A 78 -3.25 14.57 -6.06
CA GLY A 78 -2.25 14.13 -5.12
C GLY A 78 -2.67 12.97 -4.24
N VAL A 79 -1.73 12.12 -3.87
CA VAL A 79 -1.95 11.04 -2.89
C VAL A 79 -0.93 11.10 -1.76
N GLN A 80 -1.40 11.06 -0.52
CA GLN A 80 -0.57 10.92 0.68
C GLN A 80 -0.97 9.70 1.51
N ALA A 81 -0.02 9.15 2.26
CA ALA A 81 -0.35 8.24 3.36
C ALA A 81 -1.15 9.01 4.42
N GLU A 82 -2.29 8.46 4.85
CA GLU A 82 -3.22 9.11 5.77
C GLU A 82 -2.54 9.52 7.08
N ILE A 83 -1.64 8.68 7.59
CA ILE A 83 -0.94 8.88 8.86
C ILE A 83 0.05 10.05 8.84
N ILE A 84 0.39 10.60 7.66
CA ILE A 84 1.33 11.72 7.50
C ILE A 84 0.95 12.64 6.32
N ALA A 85 -0.33 13.02 6.24
CA ALA A 85 -0.87 13.87 5.17
C ALA A 85 -0.62 15.39 5.37
N SER A 86 0.65 15.78 5.51
CA SER A 86 1.06 17.16 5.84
C SER A 86 0.65 18.19 4.78
N SER A 87 0.81 17.87 3.49
CA SER A 87 0.45 18.74 2.36
C SER A 87 -1.07 18.94 2.26
N LYS A 88 -1.86 17.88 2.45
CA LYS A 88 -3.33 17.97 2.48
C LYS A 88 -3.82 18.92 3.57
N ILE A 89 -3.33 18.74 4.80
CA ILE A 89 -3.70 19.59 5.93
C ILE A 89 -3.24 21.04 5.68
N SER A 90 -2.05 21.21 5.13
CA SER A 90 -1.52 22.54 4.81
C SER A 90 -2.37 23.29 3.78
N LEU A 91 -2.82 22.60 2.73
CA LEU A 91 -3.70 23.21 1.72
C LEU A 91 -5.07 23.58 2.29
N ILE A 92 -5.67 22.69 3.08
CA ILE A 92 -6.98 22.96 3.72
C ILE A 92 -6.90 24.19 4.63
N LYS A 93 -5.84 24.31 5.42
CA LYS A 93 -5.64 25.45 6.33
C LYS A 93 -5.05 26.69 5.65
N ASN A 94 -4.64 26.57 4.39
CA ASN A 94 -3.96 27.62 3.64
C ASN A 94 -2.66 28.14 4.31
N GLU A 95 -2.01 27.29 5.12
CA GLU A 95 -0.76 27.55 5.84
C GLU A 95 0.13 26.30 5.84
N ILE A 96 1.44 26.45 5.95
CA ILE A 96 2.35 25.29 6.04
C ILE A 96 2.25 24.67 7.44
N VAL A 97 1.88 23.41 7.51
CA VAL A 97 1.71 22.66 8.75
C VAL A 97 2.74 21.54 8.85
N THR A 98 3.34 21.42 10.03
CA THR A 98 4.21 20.30 10.39
C THR A 98 3.44 19.27 11.19
N LEU A 99 3.46 18.02 10.74
CA LEU A 99 2.88 16.88 11.46
C LEU A 99 3.95 16.11 12.25
N PRO A 100 3.55 15.36 13.31
CA PRO A 100 4.46 14.41 13.94
C PRO A 100 4.90 13.34 12.93
N GLY A 101 6.16 12.93 13.01
CA GLY A 101 6.67 11.85 12.17
C GLY A 101 6.11 10.49 12.60
N VAL A 102 5.61 9.73 11.64
CA VAL A 102 5.12 8.36 11.84
C VAL A 102 5.76 7.46 10.78
N LYS A 103 6.04 6.21 11.14
CA LYS A 103 6.55 5.22 10.20
C LYS A 103 5.41 4.75 9.29
N SER A 104 5.60 4.85 7.98
CA SER A 104 4.69 4.37 6.94
C SER A 104 5.40 3.33 6.07
N LEU A 105 4.61 2.49 5.39
CA LEU A 105 5.03 1.71 4.22
C LEU A 105 5.49 2.61 3.08
N ALA A 106 4.96 3.83 2.99
CA ALA A 106 5.33 4.85 2.03
C ALA A 106 6.32 5.86 2.65
N ASP A 107 7.49 5.37 3.04
CA ASP A 107 8.54 6.16 3.69
C ASP A 107 9.11 7.27 2.78
N GLY A 108 9.23 7.02 1.48
CA GLY A 108 9.65 8.01 0.47
C GLY A 108 8.75 9.26 0.40
N ILE A 109 7.51 9.16 0.89
CA ILE A 109 6.59 10.30 1.01
C ILE A 109 6.23 10.66 2.45
N SER A 110 6.94 10.11 3.44
CA SER A 110 6.72 10.39 4.86
C SER A 110 7.32 11.72 5.30
N VAL A 111 6.90 12.81 4.64
CA VAL A 111 7.42 14.15 4.86
C VAL A 111 6.52 14.93 5.82
N LYS A 112 7.09 15.35 6.95
CA LYS A 112 6.38 16.04 8.04
C LYS A 112 5.88 17.43 7.67
N THR A 113 6.61 18.12 6.81
CA THR A 113 6.39 19.53 6.45
C THR A 113 6.60 19.70 4.95
N PRO A 114 5.60 20.18 4.19
CA PRO A 114 5.80 20.48 2.79
C PRO A 114 6.77 21.66 2.60
N GLY A 115 7.44 21.71 1.45
CA GLY A 115 8.31 22.84 1.11
C GLY A 115 7.51 24.10 0.80
N ASP A 116 8.05 25.29 1.08
CA ASP A 116 7.37 26.56 0.81
C ASP A 116 7.15 26.83 -0.68
N ASN A 117 8.15 26.55 -1.53
CA ASN A 117 8.02 26.63 -2.98
C ASN A 117 6.97 25.63 -3.47
N THR A 118 7.07 24.37 -3.05
CA THR A 118 6.13 23.32 -3.46
C THR A 118 4.70 23.64 -3.03
N PHE A 119 4.50 24.20 -1.84
CA PHE A 119 3.20 24.58 -1.32
C PHE A 119 2.53 25.68 -2.17
N LYS A 120 3.32 26.67 -2.62
CA LYS A 120 2.86 27.71 -3.54
C LYS A 120 2.37 27.11 -4.86
N TYR A 121 3.10 26.16 -5.44
CA TYR A 121 2.71 25.50 -6.69
C TYR A 121 1.50 24.58 -6.49
N MET A 122 1.50 23.74 -5.45
CA MET A 122 0.38 22.84 -5.13
C MET A 122 -0.91 23.63 -4.96
N ARG A 123 -0.90 24.74 -4.21
CA ARG A 123 -2.06 25.60 -4.03
C ARG A 123 -2.63 26.16 -5.34
N LYS A 124 -1.78 26.37 -6.34
CA LYS A 124 -2.16 26.98 -7.61
C LYS A 124 -2.62 25.96 -8.66
N TYR A 125 -2.00 24.77 -8.70
CA TYR A 125 -2.12 23.85 -9.84
C TYR A 125 -2.65 22.45 -9.49
N VAL A 126 -2.64 22.04 -8.22
CA VAL A 126 -3.16 20.72 -7.81
C VAL A 126 -4.64 20.83 -7.51
N ASP A 127 -5.45 19.99 -8.14
CA ASP A 127 -6.91 20.05 -8.05
C ASP A 127 -7.43 19.41 -6.76
N GLU A 128 -6.81 18.33 -6.30
CA GLU A 128 -7.26 17.59 -5.13
C GLU A 128 -6.10 16.81 -4.47
N ILE A 129 -6.19 16.56 -3.15
CA ILE A 129 -5.33 15.60 -2.46
C ILE A 129 -6.18 14.57 -1.71
N VAL A 130 -6.05 13.30 -2.11
CA VAL A 130 -6.65 12.16 -1.43
C VAL A 130 -5.63 11.47 -0.51
N THR A 131 -6.14 10.67 0.42
CA THR A 131 -5.31 9.93 1.37
C THR A 131 -5.62 8.45 1.31
N VAL A 132 -4.59 7.64 1.55
CA VAL A 132 -4.69 6.18 1.60
C VAL A 132 -4.16 5.64 2.92
N THR A 133 -4.81 4.61 3.45
CA THR A 133 -4.38 3.92 4.67
C THR A 133 -3.18 3.02 4.38
N GLU A 134 -2.45 2.61 5.42
CA GLU A 134 -1.35 1.63 5.29
C GLU A 134 -1.82 0.30 4.67
N ASP A 135 -3.07 -0.07 4.91
CA ASP A 135 -3.67 -1.31 4.38
C ASP A 135 -3.96 -1.18 2.89
N GLU A 136 -4.48 -0.02 2.48
CA GLU A 136 -4.69 0.30 1.07
C GLU A 136 -3.33 0.37 0.34
N ILE A 137 -2.27 0.92 0.95
CA ILE A 137 -0.91 0.94 0.39
C ILE A 137 -0.38 -0.49 0.21
N ALA A 138 -0.48 -1.34 1.23
CA ALA A 138 -0.05 -2.74 1.15
C ALA A 138 -0.78 -3.49 0.02
N TYR A 139 -2.09 -3.29 -0.10
CA TYR A 139 -2.88 -3.87 -1.18
C TYR A 139 -2.51 -3.32 -2.55
N GLY A 140 -2.13 -2.03 -2.65
CA GLY A 140 -1.61 -1.42 -3.87
C GLY A 140 -0.31 -2.07 -4.35
N ILE A 141 0.65 -2.27 -3.44
CA ILE A 141 1.92 -2.98 -3.72
C ILE A 141 1.63 -4.40 -4.21
N PHE A 142 0.79 -5.13 -3.46
CA PHE A 142 0.41 -6.49 -3.81
C PHE A 142 -0.27 -6.57 -5.18
N SER A 143 -1.19 -5.66 -5.48
CA SER A 143 -1.93 -5.64 -6.73
C SER A 143 -1.05 -5.35 -7.94
N LEU A 144 -0.09 -4.42 -7.83
CA LEU A 144 0.90 -4.16 -8.89
C LEU A 144 1.74 -5.39 -9.21
N MET A 145 2.20 -6.09 -8.16
CA MET A 145 2.98 -7.30 -8.34
C MET A 145 2.13 -8.46 -8.88
N GLU A 146 0.90 -8.60 -8.42
CA GLU A 146 0.00 -9.67 -8.85
C GLU A 146 -0.44 -9.49 -10.30
N ARG A 147 -0.86 -8.29 -10.69
CA ARG A 147 -1.48 -8.04 -12.00
C ARG A 147 -0.49 -7.61 -13.07
N ASN A 148 0.51 -6.81 -12.70
CA ASN A 148 1.46 -6.21 -13.63
C ASN A 148 2.87 -6.80 -13.52
N LYS A 149 3.13 -7.63 -12.50
CA LYS A 149 4.47 -8.19 -12.20
C LYS A 149 5.51 -7.10 -11.92
N LEU A 150 5.06 -5.95 -11.45
CA LEU A 150 5.90 -4.82 -11.05
C LEU A 150 6.04 -4.80 -9.53
N VAL A 151 7.29 -4.69 -9.07
CA VAL A 151 7.59 -4.50 -7.65
C VAL A 151 7.74 -3.01 -7.40
N ALA A 152 6.80 -2.43 -6.68
CA ALA A 152 6.81 -1.03 -6.27
C ALA A 152 7.05 -0.92 -4.76
N GLU A 153 7.69 0.16 -4.35
CA GLU A 153 7.73 0.56 -2.94
C GLU A 153 6.40 1.20 -2.51
N GLY A 154 6.20 1.46 -1.22
CA GLY A 154 4.94 2.05 -0.74
C GLY A 154 4.63 3.39 -1.40
N ALA A 155 5.61 4.29 -1.50
CA ALA A 155 5.47 5.56 -2.22
C ALA A 155 5.13 5.36 -3.70
N GLY A 156 5.73 4.36 -4.35
CA GLY A 156 5.46 4.00 -5.74
C GLY A 156 4.06 3.40 -5.96
N ALA A 157 3.44 2.83 -4.93
CA ALA A 157 2.15 2.16 -5.05
C ALA A 157 0.94 3.01 -4.62
N VAL A 158 1.15 4.16 -3.95
CA VAL A 158 0.02 4.92 -3.35
C VAL A 158 -1.01 5.41 -4.38
N CYS A 159 -0.58 5.75 -5.60
CA CYS A 159 -1.52 6.15 -6.66
C CYS A 159 -2.46 5.00 -7.03
N ILE A 160 -1.91 3.80 -7.17
CA ILE A 160 -2.71 2.59 -7.44
C ILE A 160 -3.59 2.24 -6.25
N ALA A 161 -3.08 2.37 -5.02
CA ALA A 161 -3.86 2.19 -3.81
C ALA A 161 -5.09 3.11 -3.78
N ALA A 162 -4.93 4.41 -4.12
CA ALA A 162 -6.02 5.37 -4.15
C ALA A 162 -7.10 5.01 -5.18
N LEU A 163 -6.69 4.54 -6.36
CA LEU A 163 -7.59 4.07 -7.40
C LEU A 163 -8.36 2.81 -6.98
N LEU A 164 -7.66 1.81 -6.44
CA LEU A 164 -8.28 0.56 -5.99
C LEU A 164 -9.23 0.75 -4.80
N ALA A 165 -8.93 1.72 -3.94
CA ALA A 165 -9.78 2.10 -2.81
C ALA A 165 -10.95 3.01 -3.21
N GLY A 166 -11.09 3.34 -4.50
CA GLY A 166 -12.19 4.17 -5.01
C GLY A 166 -12.16 5.61 -4.50
N LYS A 167 -10.98 6.14 -4.14
CA LYS A 167 -10.84 7.53 -3.63
C LYS A 167 -10.93 8.58 -4.72
N ILE A 168 -10.84 8.18 -5.99
CA ILE A 168 -10.81 9.07 -7.15
C ILE A 168 -11.88 8.61 -8.14
N GLU A 169 -12.71 9.53 -8.61
CA GLU A 169 -13.73 9.26 -9.62
C GLU A 169 -13.11 9.16 -11.02
N VAL A 170 -13.04 7.93 -11.53
CA VAL A 170 -12.36 7.60 -12.80
C VAL A 170 -13.28 7.13 -13.92
N GLU A 171 -14.58 6.99 -13.68
CA GLU A 171 -15.51 6.47 -14.67
C GLU A 171 -15.53 7.33 -15.95
N GLY A 172 -15.33 6.68 -17.10
CA GLY A 172 -15.29 7.33 -18.42
C GLY A 172 -14.06 8.19 -18.70
N LYS A 173 -13.04 8.16 -17.83
CA LYS A 173 -11.84 9.02 -17.93
C LYS A 173 -10.57 8.23 -18.26
N LYS A 174 -9.64 8.86 -18.96
CA LYS A 174 -8.26 8.40 -19.16
C LYS A 174 -7.40 8.85 -17.99
N VAL A 175 -6.99 7.87 -17.18
CA VAL A 175 -6.29 8.12 -15.91
C VAL A 175 -4.89 7.55 -15.96
N VAL A 176 -3.91 8.38 -15.64
CA VAL A 176 -2.51 8.00 -15.48
C VAL A 176 -2.18 7.98 -13.99
N ALA A 177 -1.75 6.84 -13.47
CA ALA A 177 -1.28 6.70 -12.10
C ALA A 177 0.23 6.48 -12.09
N LEU A 178 0.97 7.37 -11.42
CA LEU A 178 2.41 7.29 -11.40
C LEU A 178 2.89 6.17 -10.45
N VAL A 179 3.75 5.29 -10.97
CA VAL A 179 4.55 4.37 -10.17
C VAL A 179 5.93 4.99 -9.94
N SER A 180 6.10 5.69 -8.83
CA SER A 180 7.25 6.59 -8.62
C SER A 180 8.56 5.91 -8.22
N GLY A 181 8.52 4.65 -7.77
CA GLY A 181 9.70 3.98 -7.23
C GLY A 181 9.47 2.51 -6.89
N GLY A 182 10.58 1.78 -6.72
CA GLY A 182 10.60 0.34 -6.50
C GLY A 182 11.63 -0.12 -5.47
N ASN A 183 12.17 0.78 -4.64
CA ASN A 183 13.21 0.46 -3.68
C ASN A 183 12.61 -0.11 -2.38
N ILE A 184 12.15 -1.36 -2.46
CA ILE A 184 11.54 -2.07 -1.34
C ILE A 184 12.37 -3.29 -0.92
N ASP A 185 12.50 -3.48 0.40
CA ASP A 185 13.14 -4.66 0.96
C ASP A 185 12.33 -5.93 0.66
N ILE A 186 13.00 -6.99 0.20
CA ILE A 186 12.33 -8.22 -0.23
C ILE A 186 11.64 -8.96 0.93
N ALA A 187 12.13 -8.82 2.16
CA ALA A 187 11.46 -9.37 3.33
C ALA A 187 10.19 -8.58 3.66
N MET A 188 10.15 -7.28 3.36
CA MET A 188 8.90 -6.49 3.43
C MET A 188 7.89 -6.96 2.38
N VAL A 189 8.32 -7.20 1.14
CA VAL A 189 7.47 -7.77 0.08
C VAL A 189 6.86 -9.10 0.52
N SER A 190 7.68 -10.01 1.08
CA SER A 190 7.22 -11.30 1.59
C SER A 190 6.13 -11.14 2.67
N LYS A 191 6.31 -10.21 3.62
CA LYS A 191 5.30 -9.90 4.64
C LYS A 191 4.01 -9.37 4.05
N ILE A 192 4.08 -8.51 3.02
CA ILE A 192 2.91 -7.99 2.32
C ILE A 192 2.17 -9.14 1.62
N ILE A 193 2.88 -10.04 0.92
CA ILE A 193 2.27 -11.20 0.28
C ILE A 193 1.51 -12.06 1.29
N ASP A 194 2.17 -12.44 2.39
CA ASP A 194 1.56 -13.28 3.42
C ASP A 194 0.32 -12.63 4.01
N ARG A 195 0.39 -11.32 4.29
CA ARG A 195 -0.73 -10.53 4.80
C ARG A 195 -1.89 -10.50 3.81
N GLU A 196 -1.64 -10.12 2.56
CA GLU A 196 -2.69 -9.92 1.56
C GLU A 196 -3.35 -11.24 1.14
N LEU A 197 -2.61 -12.36 1.12
CA LEU A 197 -3.20 -13.69 0.94
C LEU A 197 -4.22 -14.01 2.05
N VAL A 198 -3.96 -13.60 3.29
CA VAL A 198 -4.89 -13.76 4.41
C VAL A 198 -6.10 -12.82 4.26
N MET A 199 -5.87 -11.55 3.93
CA MET A 199 -6.95 -10.56 3.75
C MET A 199 -7.91 -10.95 2.61
N LEU A 200 -7.37 -11.46 1.51
CA LEU A 200 -8.14 -11.94 0.36
C LEU A 200 -8.75 -13.34 0.58
N LYS A 201 -8.56 -13.93 1.77
CA LYS A 201 -9.00 -15.29 2.14
C LYS A 201 -8.49 -16.37 1.19
N ARG A 202 -7.31 -16.13 0.58
CA ARG A 202 -6.52 -17.10 -0.20
C ARG A 202 -5.55 -17.90 0.66
N ARG A 203 -5.39 -17.51 1.92
CA ARG A 203 -4.83 -18.31 2.99
C ARG A 203 -5.72 -18.15 4.22
N ILE A 204 -6.21 -19.26 4.77
CA ILE A 204 -7.05 -19.28 5.97
C ILE A 204 -6.40 -20.11 7.05
N SER A 205 -6.66 -19.77 8.31
CA SER A 205 -6.26 -20.57 9.46
C SER A 205 -7.52 -21.03 10.17
N ILE A 206 -7.71 -22.34 10.33
CA ILE A 206 -8.83 -22.92 11.07
C ILE A 206 -8.29 -23.76 12.22
N SER A 207 -8.90 -23.63 13.40
CA SER A 207 -8.69 -24.55 14.51
C SER A 207 -9.81 -25.57 14.49
N VAL A 208 -9.47 -26.85 14.48
CA VAL A 208 -10.44 -27.94 14.48
C VAL A 208 -10.23 -28.78 15.72
N GLU A 209 -11.29 -28.99 16.47
CA GLU A 209 -11.31 -29.88 17.61
C GLU A 209 -11.46 -31.32 17.09
N LEU A 210 -10.41 -32.14 17.29
CA LEU A 210 -10.39 -33.53 16.89
C LEU A 210 -10.42 -34.42 18.13
N GLN A 211 -11.23 -35.49 18.07
CA GLN A 211 -11.14 -36.55 19.05
C GLN A 211 -9.84 -37.35 18.80
N ASP A 212 -9.14 -37.74 19.87
CA ASP A 212 -7.90 -38.52 19.83
C ASP A 212 -8.19 -39.98 19.46
N LYS A 213 -8.55 -40.17 18.18
CA LYS A 213 -8.81 -41.44 17.53
C LYS A 213 -7.92 -41.58 16.31
N VAL A 214 -7.41 -42.78 16.11
CA VAL A 214 -6.56 -43.12 14.96
C VAL A 214 -7.27 -42.73 13.66
N GLY A 215 -6.58 -41.97 12.80
CA GLY A 215 -7.04 -41.61 11.46
C GLY A 215 -7.83 -40.30 11.34
N GLN A 216 -8.25 -39.66 12.44
CA GLN A 216 -9.03 -38.40 12.39
C GLN A 216 -8.31 -37.27 11.65
N LEU A 217 -7.02 -37.08 11.94
CA LEU A 217 -6.18 -36.11 11.24
C LEU A 217 -6.06 -36.39 9.74
N SER A 218 -5.98 -37.67 9.36
CA SER A 218 -5.93 -38.08 7.95
C SER A 218 -7.24 -37.80 7.23
N SER A 219 -8.38 -38.02 7.89
CA SER A 219 -9.71 -37.77 7.34
C SER A 219 -9.88 -36.30 6.97
N ILE A 220 -9.59 -35.39 7.90
CA ILE A 220 -9.80 -33.96 7.64
C ILE A 220 -8.86 -33.41 6.56
N ILE A 221 -7.60 -33.86 6.51
CA ILE A 221 -6.69 -33.49 5.43
C ILE A 221 -7.23 -33.99 4.08
N THR A 222 -7.76 -35.21 4.05
CA THR A 222 -8.37 -35.78 2.84
C THR A 222 -9.57 -34.95 2.39
N ASP A 223 -10.41 -34.51 3.33
CA ASP A 223 -11.58 -33.69 3.04
C ASP A 223 -11.20 -32.30 2.50
N ILE A 224 -10.18 -31.65 3.10
CA ILE A 224 -9.67 -30.36 2.61
C ILE A 224 -9.11 -30.51 1.18
N VAL A 225 -8.30 -31.54 0.94
CA VAL A 225 -7.67 -31.80 -0.36
C VAL A 225 -8.71 -32.16 -1.42
N ALA A 226 -9.74 -32.94 -1.07
CA ALA A 226 -10.83 -33.29 -1.98
C ALA A 226 -11.62 -32.07 -2.48
N LEU A 227 -11.64 -30.99 -1.70
CA LEU A 227 -12.26 -29.72 -2.09
C LEU A 227 -11.30 -28.80 -2.86
N GLY A 228 -10.03 -29.20 -3.02
CA GLY A 228 -9.00 -28.43 -3.74
C GLY A 228 -8.22 -27.47 -2.85
N GLY A 229 -8.36 -27.55 -1.52
CA GLY A 229 -7.54 -26.81 -0.57
C GLY A 229 -6.15 -27.44 -0.40
N ASN A 230 -5.12 -26.61 -0.28
CA ASN A 230 -3.76 -27.07 0.00
C ASN A 230 -3.41 -26.83 1.47
N VAL A 231 -3.11 -27.90 2.23
CA VAL A 231 -2.72 -27.78 3.64
C VAL A 231 -1.25 -27.37 3.70
N TYR A 232 -1.00 -26.08 3.90
CA TYR A 232 0.35 -25.52 4.01
C TYR A 232 1.01 -25.88 5.35
N LYS A 233 0.22 -25.94 6.42
CA LYS A 233 0.71 -26.25 7.76
C LYS A 233 -0.39 -26.89 8.60
N ALA A 234 -0.03 -27.91 9.37
CA ALA A 234 -0.87 -28.45 10.43
C ALA A 234 -0.07 -28.43 11.74
N ARG A 235 -0.63 -27.83 12.79
CA ARG A 235 -0.02 -27.78 14.11
C ARG A 235 -1.01 -28.23 15.16
N GLN A 236 -0.67 -29.28 15.88
CA GLN A 236 -1.41 -29.69 17.05
C GLN A 236 -1.09 -28.75 18.21
N ASP A 237 -2.11 -28.10 18.76
CA ASP A 237 -1.98 -27.38 20.02
C ASP A 237 -2.09 -28.40 21.16
N ARG A 238 -1.09 -28.39 22.06
CA ARG A 238 -1.05 -29.27 23.24
C ARG A 238 -1.80 -28.65 24.43
N ASN A 239 -2.35 -27.45 24.27
CA ASN A 239 -3.25 -26.87 25.26
C ASN A 239 -4.47 -27.78 25.44
N TRP A 240 -4.82 -28.07 26.69
CA TRP A 240 -5.95 -28.94 27.02
C TRP A 240 -7.24 -28.42 26.39
N SER A 241 -7.96 -29.30 25.69
CA SER A 241 -9.32 -28.98 25.27
C SER A 241 -10.20 -28.77 26.51
N SER A 242 -11.18 -27.88 26.42
CA SER A 242 -12.21 -27.71 27.45
C SER A 242 -13.09 -28.96 27.63
N LYS A 243 -13.02 -29.93 26.71
CA LYS A 243 -13.78 -31.19 26.70
C LYS A 243 -13.01 -32.40 27.26
N GLY A 244 -11.78 -32.24 27.72
CA GLY A 244 -10.98 -33.28 28.38
C GLY A 244 -9.79 -33.82 27.57
N LEU A 245 -9.18 -34.90 28.08
CA LEU A 245 -7.91 -35.48 27.56
C LEU A 245 -8.06 -36.22 26.22
N GLU A 246 -9.29 -36.53 25.80
CA GLU A 246 -9.58 -37.27 24.56
C GLU A 246 -9.76 -36.36 23.34
N TYR A 247 -9.53 -35.05 23.48
CA TYR A 247 -9.67 -34.09 22.39
C TYR A 247 -8.45 -33.19 22.29
N THR A 248 -8.09 -32.87 21.06
CA THR A 248 -6.94 -32.03 20.72
C THR A 248 -7.35 -31.03 19.65
N ASN A 249 -6.86 -29.80 19.78
CA ASN A 249 -7.08 -28.78 18.76
C ASN A 249 -5.94 -28.83 17.75
N VAL A 250 -6.28 -28.94 16.47
CA VAL A 250 -5.32 -28.86 15.38
C VAL A 250 -5.60 -27.60 14.58
N ILE A 251 -4.58 -26.75 14.46
CA ILE A 251 -4.62 -25.55 13.64
C ILE A 251 -4.10 -25.92 12.25
N PHE A 252 -4.95 -25.74 11.25
CA PHE A 252 -4.61 -25.90 9.84
C PHE A 252 -4.48 -24.53 9.19
N GLU A 253 -3.33 -24.26 8.55
CA GLU A 253 -3.20 -23.18 7.58
C GLU A 253 -3.42 -23.76 6.18
N ILE A 254 -4.45 -23.27 5.50
CA ILE A 254 -4.93 -23.80 4.23
C ILE A 254 -4.85 -22.70 3.17
N GLU A 255 -4.20 -22.99 2.05
CA GLU A 255 -4.25 -22.13 0.87
C GLU A 255 -5.48 -22.46 0.02
N THR A 256 -6.13 -21.41 -0.44
CA THR A 256 -7.37 -21.48 -1.23
C THR A 256 -7.23 -20.60 -2.47
N GLN A 257 -8.12 -20.81 -3.43
CA GLN A 257 -8.09 -20.08 -4.70
C GLN A 257 -8.80 -18.71 -4.61
N SER A 258 -9.79 -18.60 -3.73
CA SER A 258 -10.61 -17.42 -3.58
C SER A 258 -11.35 -17.44 -2.23
N LYS A 259 -11.95 -16.30 -1.88
CA LYS A 259 -12.83 -16.19 -0.72
C LYS A 259 -14.02 -17.15 -0.77
N ASP A 260 -14.58 -17.40 -1.95
CA ASP A 260 -15.72 -18.32 -2.09
C ASP A 260 -15.28 -19.78 -1.99
N HIS A 261 -14.09 -20.11 -2.50
CA HIS A 261 -13.50 -21.43 -2.28
C HIS A 261 -13.20 -21.66 -0.79
N ALA A 262 -12.67 -20.67 -0.08
CA ALA A 262 -12.46 -20.75 1.36
C ALA A 262 -13.77 -21.02 2.12
N LYS A 263 -14.86 -20.32 1.77
CA LYS A 263 -16.19 -20.57 2.34
C LYS A 263 -16.70 -21.99 2.04
N ASN A 264 -16.52 -22.47 0.82
CA ASN A 264 -16.93 -23.82 0.43
C ASN A 264 -16.21 -24.89 1.26
N ILE A 265 -14.91 -24.74 1.49
CA ILE A 265 -14.14 -25.64 2.37
C ILE A 265 -14.71 -25.63 3.78
N ILE A 266 -14.90 -24.43 4.36
CA ILE A 266 -15.39 -24.29 5.73
C ILE A 266 -16.77 -24.94 5.90
N ASN A 267 -17.73 -24.59 5.03
CA ASN A 267 -19.09 -25.11 5.11
C ASN A 267 -19.12 -26.65 4.97
N ASN A 268 -18.35 -27.23 4.06
CA ASN A 268 -18.34 -28.68 3.87
C ASN A 268 -17.74 -29.42 5.07
N LEU A 269 -16.76 -28.83 5.75
CA LEU A 269 -16.21 -29.40 6.98
C LEU A 269 -17.23 -29.33 8.12
N GLU A 270 -17.95 -28.21 8.27
CA GLU A 270 -19.04 -28.08 9.24
C GLU A 270 -20.18 -29.08 8.98
N ASP A 271 -20.58 -29.26 7.72
CA ASP A 271 -21.62 -30.23 7.31
C ASP A 271 -21.22 -31.68 7.63
N LYS A 272 -19.92 -31.99 7.63
CA LYS A 272 -19.37 -33.30 8.04
C LYS A 272 -19.27 -33.47 9.55
N GLY A 273 -19.63 -32.45 10.33
CA GLY A 273 -19.65 -32.48 11.79
C GLY A 273 -18.33 -32.07 12.45
N TYR A 274 -17.38 -31.47 11.72
CA TYR A 274 -16.19 -30.91 12.32
C TYR A 274 -16.54 -29.64 13.10
N ASN A 275 -16.13 -29.58 14.37
CA ASN A 275 -16.23 -28.37 15.18
C ASN A 275 -15.00 -27.50 14.91
N LEU A 276 -15.17 -26.46 14.09
CA LEU A 276 -14.08 -25.58 13.66
C LEU A 276 -14.30 -24.13 14.10
N GLN A 277 -13.19 -23.41 14.27
CA GLN A 277 -13.17 -21.97 14.52
C GLN A 277 -12.14 -21.32 13.58
N ILE A 278 -12.52 -20.21 12.95
CA ILE A 278 -11.58 -19.42 12.17
C ILE A 278 -10.61 -18.74 13.14
N VAL A 279 -9.32 -18.94 12.93
CA VAL A 279 -8.27 -18.26 13.69
C VAL A 279 -7.91 -17.00 12.92
N GLU A 280 -8.38 -15.86 13.41
CA GLU A 280 -7.92 -14.55 12.91
C GLU A 280 -6.50 -14.30 13.44
N LYS A 281 -5.56 -14.05 12.53
CA LYS A 281 -4.20 -13.59 12.85
C LYS A 281 -4.15 -12.07 12.77
#